data_AF-A0A179GYD9-F1
#
_entry.id   AF-A0A179GYD9-F1
#
_cell.length_a   1.000
_cell.length_b   1.000
_cell.length_c   1.000
_cell.angle_alpha   90.00
_cell.angle_beta   90.00
_cell.angle_gamma   90.00
#
_symmetry.space_group_name_H-M   'P 1'
#
loop_
_entity.id
_entity.type
_entity.pdbx_description
1 polymer ?
#
loop_
_entity_poly.entity_id
_entity_poly.type
_entity_poly.pdbx_seq_one_letter_code
_entity_poly.pdbx_strand_id
1 'polypeptide(L)'
;MGVLFSRPGRDDNARPAGAFPAGNLSSLDSPSIAPYLGINTGLYGGIPTSDLPPIPFEWIVSPQKITDTTCPNGSQILTWFGVTEAVVTLLTPLVAYRPFVHYISRGFLGRRAKNSVWLAWTVTVACQLLANAVGAGLIGNTPGYGHLNMLHIFTVLMTRPRFHFIVLALLRTVVRVRRPRDWDGTTIIQRKLDERVEFPYTDAWIATSLSEMLLLIISAIFTGVTWHRLPGASKPREFISDHVSFVASAPGLLLLCMIALIPFHKRYGEAFPAEGRRYETGRHWGVSVRRDGTARVGVKHRKRQTVLKRWASAIVGGIVLGYVTLVQFAYWTRFLEMSGVLFCPPKLMSTGVVWAVFSLTGLLAGAAS
;
A
#
# COMPACT_ATOMS: atom_id res chain seq x y z
N MET A 1 -4.45 -3.77 -18.39
CA MET A 1 -3.80 -2.83 -17.44
C MET A 1 -2.39 -2.45 -17.87
N GLY A 2 -1.54 -3.39 -18.33
CA GLY A 2 -0.14 -3.10 -18.70
C GLY A 2 0.11 -2.09 -19.84
N VAL A 3 -0.88 -1.86 -20.72
CA VAL A 3 -0.81 -0.92 -21.87
C VAL A 3 -1.05 0.55 -21.46
N LEU A 4 -1.62 0.80 -20.28
CA LEU A 4 -1.96 2.17 -19.83
C LEU A 4 -0.74 3.06 -19.58
N PHE A 5 0.47 2.48 -19.47
CA PHE A 5 1.69 3.18 -19.09
C PHE A 5 2.85 3.00 -20.08
N SER A 6 2.61 2.42 -21.26
CA SER A 6 3.63 2.39 -22.32
C SER A 6 3.76 3.78 -22.97
N ARG A 7 4.99 4.21 -23.26
CA ARG A 7 5.22 5.45 -24.03
C ARG A 7 4.53 5.37 -25.41
N PRO A 8 3.89 6.45 -25.87
CA PRO A 8 3.40 6.52 -27.24
C PRO A 8 4.56 6.33 -28.23
N GLY A 9 4.43 5.39 -29.17
CA GLY A 9 5.44 5.11 -30.21
C GLY A 9 6.47 4.03 -29.86
N ARG A 10 6.38 3.38 -28.69
CA ARG A 10 7.13 2.15 -28.36
C ARG A 10 6.16 0.97 -28.42
N ASP A 11 5.62 0.72 -29.60
CA ASP A 11 4.52 -0.23 -29.86
C ASP A 11 4.96 -1.70 -30.02
N ASP A 12 6.07 -2.10 -29.40
CA ASP A 12 6.38 -3.52 -29.27
C ASP A 12 5.56 -4.11 -28.11
N ASN A 13 4.24 -4.20 -28.31
CA ASN A 13 3.35 -5.06 -27.53
C ASN A 13 3.66 -6.55 -27.74
N ALA A 14 4.52 -6.85 -28.72
CA ALA A 14 5.11 -8.17 -28.89
C ALA A 14 5.97 -8.50 -27.67
N ARG A 15 5.69 -9.64 -27.04
CA ARG A 15 6.50 -10.16 -25.94
C ARG A 15 7.95 -10.30 -26.41
N PRO A 16 8.95 -10.03 -25.54
CA PRO A 16 10.34 -10.27 -25.91
C PRO A 16 10.54 -11.74 -26.31
N ALA A 17 11.46 -12.01 -27.24
CA ALA A 17 11.76 -13.37 -27.65
C ALA A 17 12.16 -14.23 -26.43
N GLY A 18 11.60 -15.43 -26.30
CA GLY A 18 11.80 -16.31 -25.13
C GLY A 18 10.92 -15.99 -23.91
N ALA A 19 10.08 -14.95 -23.97
CA ALA A 19 9.15 -14.62 -22.89
C ALA A 19 7.82 -15.36 -23.02
N PHE A 20 7.39 -15.97 -21.92
CA PHE A 20 6.14 -16.72 -21.83
C PHE A 20 5.29 -16.19 -20.68
N PRO A 21 3.96 -16.28 -20.77
CA PRO A 21 3.09 -15.92 -19.66
C PRO A 21 3.30 -16.89 -18.50
N ALA A 22 3.17 -16.38 -17.28
CA ALA A 22 3.34 -17.16 -16.05
C ALA A 22 2.44 -18.41 -16.05
N GLY A 23 3.03 -19.56 -15.71
CA GLY A 23 2.36 -20.86 -15.68
C GLY A 23 2.34 -21.64 -17.00
N ASN A 24 2.86 -21.06 -18.11
CA ASN A 24 2.90 -21.77 -19.38
C ASN A 24 4.02 -22.84 -19.44
N LEU A 25 3.64 -24.12 -19.46
CA LEU A 25 4.57 -25.26 -19.51
C LEU A 25 5.39 -25.35 -20.80
N SER A 26 4.93 -24.76 -21.90
CA SER A 26 5.72 -24.72 -23.15
C SER A 26 7.05 -23.96 -22.99
N SER A 27 7.23 -23.23 -21.89
CA SER A 27 8.48 -22.55 -21.57
C SER A 27 9.58 -23.48 -21.05
N LEU A 28 9.27 -24.73 -20.69
CA LEU A 28 10.24 -25.72 -20.23
C LEU A 28 11.26 -26.13 -21.29
N ASP A 29 10.88 -26.07 -22.56
CA ASP A 29 11.76 -26.41 -23.68
C ASP A 29 12.57 -25.20 -24.18
N SER A 30 12.35 -24.01 -23.60
CA SER A 30 13.03 -22.80 -24.04
C SER A 30 14.45 -22.69 -23.45
N PRO A 31 15.47 -22.39 -24.29
CA PRO A 31 16.85 -22.23 -23.82
C PRO A 31 17.02 -21.05 -22.85
N SER A 32 16.11 -20.06 -22.89
CA SER A 32 16.12 -18.90 -21.99
C SER A 32 15.51 -19.16 -20.60
N ILE A 33 14.87 -20.32 -20.38
CA ILE A 33 14.12 -20.61 -19.14
C ILE A 33 14.59 -21.90 -18.47
N ALA A 34 14.73 -22.98 -19.24
CA ALA A 34 15.11 -24.29 -18.72
C ALA A 34 16.37 -24.29 -17.82
N PRO A 35 17.49 -23.63 -18.19
CA PRO A 35 18.71 -23.68 -17.39
C PRO A 35 18.65 -22.86 -16.09
N TYR A 36 17.65 -21.98 -15.94
CA TYR A 36 17.54 -21.06 -14.79
C TYR A 36 16.48 -21.48 -13.77
N LEU A 37 15.87 -22.65 -13.95
CA LEU A 37 14.93 -23.23 -12.99
C LEU A 37 15.61 -23.44 -11.64
N GLY A 38 14.98 -22.92 -10.58
CA GLY A 38 15.53 -23.01 -9.23
C GLY A 38 16.75 -22.12 -8.94
N ILE A 39 17.16 -21.25 -9.87
CA ILE A 39 18.30 -20.37 -9.63
C ILE A 39 17.79 -18.97 -9.31
N ASN A 40 17.90 -18.53 -8.05
CA ASN A 40 17.50 -17.17 -7.67
C ASN A 40 18.65 -16.26 -7.21
N THR A 41 19.88 -16.73 -7.40
CA THR A 41 21.12 -16.01 -7.10
C THR A 41 22.06 -16.14 -8.28
N GLY A 42 22.64 -15.03 -8.74
CA GLY A 42 23.62 -15.10 -9.83
C GLY A 42 24.14 -13.73 -10.26
N LEU A 43 25.32 -13.73 -10.88
CA LEU A 43 25.88 -12.60 -11.61
C LEU A 43 25.66 -12.86 -13.10
N TYR A 44 25.22 -11.84 -13.85
CA TYR A 44 24.95 -11.94 -15.29
C TYR A 44 26.22 -11.97 -16.16
N GLY A 45 27.41 -12.01 -15.55
CA GLY A 45 28.68 -11.96 -16.27
C GLY A 45 28.96 -13.26 -17.04
N GLY A 46 29.27 -13.14 -18.33
CA GLY A 46 29.71 -14.27 -19.17
C GLY A 46 28.62 -15.05 -19.89
N ILE A 47 27.35 -14.63 -19.82
CA ILE A 47 26.22 -15.27 -20.51
C ILE A 47 25.87 -14.44 -21.76
N PRO A 48 25.71 -15.06 -22.96
CA PRO A 48 25.22 -14.38 -24.16
C PRO A 48 23.85 -13.73 -23.95
N THR A 49 23.59 -12.59 -24.57
CA THR A 49 22.32 -11.86 -24.38
C THR A 49 21.09 -12.59 -24.91
N SER A 50 21.26 -13.53 -25.85
CA SER A 50 20.19 -14.37 -26.40
C SER A 50 19.67 -15.41 -25.41
N ASP A 51 20.51 -15.81 -24.46
CA ASP A 51 20.26 -16.96 -23.59
C ASP A 51 19.83 -16.52 -22.19
N LEU A 52 19.83 -15.21 -21.92
CA LEU A 52 19.41 -14.66 -20.63
C LEU A 52 17.92 -14.88 -20.37
N PRO A 53 17.53 -15.12 -19.10
CA PRO A 53 16.12 -15.20 -18.76
C PRO A 53 15.43 -13.85 -18.96
N PRO A 54 14.12 -13.87 -19.28
CA PRO A 54 13.34 -12.67 -19.49
C PRO A 54 13.05 -11.88 -18.20
N ILE A 55 13.46 -12.39 -17.04
CA ILE A 55 13.33 -11.75 -15.73
C ILE A 55 14.66 -11.81 -14.96
N PRO A 56 14.91 -10.90 -14.01
CA PRO A 56 16.13 -10.97 -13.21
C PRO A 56 16.17 -12.22 -12.31
N PHE A 57 17.36 -12.79 -12.08
CA PHE A 57 17.58 -13.97 -11.21
C PHE A 57 16.95 -13.80 -9.84
N GLU A 58 17.05 -12.64 -9.22
CA GLU A 58 16.49 -12.39 -7.88
C GLU A 58 14.96 -12.48 -7.82
N TRP A 59 14.28 -12.44 -8.98
CA TRP A 59 12.83 -12.57 -9.10
C TRP A 59 12.37 -14.00 -9.40
N ILE A 60 13.30 -14.92 -9.61
CA ILE A 60 12.99 -16.32 -9.92
C ILE A 60 12.50 -17.02 -8.64
N VAL A 61 11.30 -17.58 -8.73
CA VAL A 61 10.66 -18.40 -7.69
C VAL A 61 10.12 -19.63 -8.39
N SER A 62 10.96 -20.63 -8.60
CA SER A 62 10.59 -21.86 -9.30
C SER A 62 11.27 -23.07 -8.66
N PRO A 63 10.69 -24.28 -8.78
CA PRO A 63 11.36 -25.50 -8.37
C PRO A 63 12.36 -25.96 -9.45
N GLN A 64 13.35 -26.77 -9.08
CA GLN A 64 14.33 -27.34 -10.03
C GLN A 64 13.71 -28.31 -11.04
N LYS A 65 12.65 -29.00 -10.65
CA LYS A 65 11.89 -29.91 -11.52
C LYS A 65 10.42 -29.56 -11.42
N ILE A 66 9.81 -29.31 -12.58
CA ILE A 66 8.39 -28.99 -12.69
C ILE A 66 7.67 -30.25 -13.17
N THR A 67 6.76 -30.77 -12.35
CA THR A 67 5.79 -31.80 -12.72
C THR A 67 4.42 -31.15 -13.02
N ASP A 68 3.69 -31.71 -13.99
CA ASP A 68 2.58 -31.15 -14.79
C ASP A 68 1.43 -30.39 -14.08
N THR A 69 1.34 -30.32 -12.75
CA THR A 69 0.11 -29.91 -12.06
C THR A 69 0.24 -28.80 -11.01
N THR A 70 1.22 -27.87 -11.10
CA THR A 70 1.49 -27.02 -9.91
C THR A 70 1.91 -25.56 -10.11
N CYS A 71 1.93 -25.01 -11.32
CA CYS A 71 2.25 -23.58 -11.50
C CYS A 71 0.99 -22.74 -11.76
N PRO A 72 0.71 -21.72 -10.93
CA PRO A 72 -0.45 -20.87 -11.12
C PRO A 72 -0.26 -19.98 -12.35
N ASN A 73 -1.35 -19.80 -13.11
CA ASN A 73 -1.34 -18.89 -14.25
C ASN A 73 -1.19 -17.44 -13.79
N GLY A 74 -0.64 -16.57 -14.65
CA GLY A 74 -0.48 -15.15 -14.34
C GLY A 74 -1.78 -14.46 -13.91
N SER A 75 -2.90 -14.81 -14.55
CA SER A 75 -4.23 -14.32 -14.16
C SER A 75 -4.63 -14.79 -12.75
N GLN A 76 -4.36 -16.05 -12.40
CA GLN A 76 -4.67 -16.59 -11.08
C GLN A 76 -3.85 -15.87 -9.99
N ILE A 77 -2.56 -15.60 -10.22
CA ILE A 77 -1.71 -14.84 -9.29
C ILE A 77 -2.29 -13.45 -9.03
N LEU A 78 -2.62 -12.72 -10.10
CA LEU A 78 -3.21 -11.37 -9.99
C LEU A 78 -4.59 -11.39 -9.32
N THR A 79 -5.41 -12.40 -9.62
CA THR A 79 -6.70 -12.59 -8.96
C THR A 79 -6.51 -12.82 -7.46
N TRP A 80 -5.55 -13.65 -7.04
CA TRP A 80 -5.28 -13.85 -5.61
C TRP A 80 -4.78 -12.58 -4.91
N PHE A 81 -3.94 -11.77 -5.57
CA PHE A 81 -3.56 -10.47 -5.03
C PHE A 81 -4.77 -9.54 -4.87
N GLY A 82 -5.63 -9.48 -5.89
CA GLY A 82 -6.87 -8.68 -5.86
C GLY A 82 -7.87 -9.15 -4.80
N VAL A 83 -8.11 -10.46 -4.69
CA VAL A 83 -9.03 -11.05 -3.71
C VAL A 83 -8.54 -10.79 -2.28
N THR A 84 -7.25 -11.01 -2.02
CA THR A 84 -6.67 -10.78 -0.69
C THR A 84 -6.85 -9.33 -0.25
N GLU A 85 -6.52 -8.38 -1.12
CA GLU A 85 -6.71 -6.95 -0.82
C GLU A 85 -8.18 -6.54 -0.77
N ALA A 86 -9.06 -7.16 -1.55
CA ALA A 86 -10.50 -6.90 -1.47
C ALA A 86 -11.04 -7.31 -0.09
N VAL A 87 -10.64 -8.46 0.44
CA VAL A 87 -10.99 -8.90 1.80
C VAL A 87 -10.50 -7.91 2.85
N VAL A 88 -9.22 -7.50 2.79
CA VAL A 88 -8.66 -6.49 3.72
C VAL A 88 -9.43 -5.18 3.62
N THR A 89 -9.73 -4.74 2.40
CA THR A 89 -10.44 -3.49 2.14
C THR A 89 -11.89 -3.52 2.65
N LEU A 90 -12.59 -4.65 2.54
CA LEU A 90 -13.95 -4.81 3.07
C LEU A 90 -13.99 -4.78 4.61
N LEU A 91 -12.96 -5.31 5.27
CA LEU A 91 -12.85 -5.33 6.72
C LEU A 91 -12.26 -4.04 7.30
N THR A 92 -11.55 -3.26 6.49
CA THR A 92 -10.92 -1.99 6.89
C THR A 92 -11.88 -1.01 7.59
N PRO A 93 -13.11 -0.74 7.11
CA PRO A 93 -14.05 0.14 7.78
C PRO A 93 -14.42 -0.30 9.20
N LEU A 94 -14.40 -1.60 9.50
CA LEU A 94 -14.70 -2.09 10.85
C LEU A 94 -13.46 -2.01 11.75
N VAL A 95 -12.36 -2.56 11.24
CA VAL A 95 -11.11 -2.77 11.98
C VAL A 95 -10.38 -1.45 12.25
N ALA A 96 -10.39 -0.53 11.30
CA ALA A 96 -9.75 0.77 11.43
C ALA A 96 -10.64 1.83 12.14
N TYR A 97 -11.87 1.47 12.54
CA TYR A 97 -12.79 2.38 13.19
C TYR A 97 -12.55 2.41 14.71
N ARG A 98 -11.84 3.43 15.15
CA ARG A 98 -11.45 3.63 16.56
C ARG A 98 -12.58 3.43 17.58
N PRO A 99 -13.82 3.95 17.41
CA PRO A 99 -14.90 3.73 18.38
C PRO A 99 -15.31 2.28 18.53
N PHE A 100 -15.26 1.50 17.45
CA PHE A 100 -15.52 0.07 17.51
C PHE A 100 -14.39 -0.69 18.21
N VAL A 101 -13.13 -0.32 17.95
CA VAL A 101 -11.97 -0.89 18.67
C VAL A 101 -12.05 -0.59 20.16
N HIS A 102 -12.43 0.64 20.53
CA HIS A 102 -12.63 1.02 21.93
C HIS A 102 -13.77 0.23 22.59
N TYR A 103 -14.88 0.04 21.87
CA TYR A 103 -16.01 -0.75 22.33
C TYR A 103 -15.63 -2.23 22.57
N ILE A 104 -14.98 -2.87 21.59
CA ILE A 104 -14.56 -4.29 21.70
C ILE A 104 -13.52 -4.48 22.79
N SER A 105 -12.57 -3.57 22.92
CA SER A 105 -11.52 -3.65 23.94
C SER A 105 -11.98 -3.23 25.35
N ARG A 106 -13.28 -3.00 25.55
CA ARG A 106 -13.88 -2.51 26.81
C ARG A 106 -13.17 -1.26 27.35
N GLY A 107 -12.70 -0.42 26.43
CA GLY A 107 -12.01 0.82 26.71
C GLY A 107 -10.54 0.70 27.08
N PHE A 108 -9.88 -0.45 26.91
CA PHE A 108 -8.43 -0.59 27.08
C PHE A 108 -7.64 -0.02 25.89
N LEU A 109 -8.08 -0.31 24.66
CA LEU A 109 -7.48 0.20 23.42
C LEU A 109 -8.30 1.37 22.85
N GLY A 110 -7.70 2.14 21.95
CA GLY A 110 -8.37 3.28 21.29
C GLY A 110 -8.45 4.54 22.16
N ARG A 111 -7.85 4.57 23.35
CA ARG A 111 -7.65 5.81 24.13
C ARG A 111 -6.55 6.64 23.47
N ARG A 112 -6.81 7.91 23.22
CA ARG A 112 -5.85 8.78 22.53
C ARG A 112 -4.74 9.17 23.49
N ALA A 113 -3.60 8.49 23.39
CA ALA A 113 -2.41 8.84 24.14
C ALA A 113 -1.52 9.80 23.36
N LYS A 114 -0.80 10.68 24.06
CA LYS A 114 0.21 11.55 23.44
C LYS A 114 1.26 10.65 22.76
N ASN A 115 1.53 10.88 21.48
CA ASN A 115 2.49 10.13 20.65
C ASN A 115 2.16 8.65 20.34
N SER A 116 0.94 8.18 20.58
CA SER A 116 0.55 6.78 20.29
C SER A 116 0.75 6.38 18.81
N VAL A 117 0.54 7.32 17.89
CA VAL A 117 0.74 7.10 16.44
C VAL A 117 2.18 6.69 16.13
N TRP A 118 3.17 7.19 16.89
CA TRP A 118 4.60 6.82 16.73
C TRP A 118 4.89 5.35 17.05
N LEU A 119 4.08 4.72 17.89
CA LEU A 119 4.17 3.28 18.17
C LEU A 119 3.30 2.47 17.21
N ALA A 120 2.16 3.02 16.79
CA ALA A 120 1.24 2.34 15.89
C ALA A 120 1.85 2.08 14.50
N TRP A 121 2.59 3.04 13.95
CA TRP A 121 3.21 2.85 12.63
C TRP A 121 4.31 1.77 12.65
N THR A 122 5.09 1.65 13.74
CA THR A 122 6.12 0.61 13.84
C THR A 122 5.49 -0.77 13.92
N VAL A 123 4.37 -0.92 14.65
CA VAL A 123 3.59 -2.17 14.68
C VAL A 123 3.02 -2.49 13.30
N THR A 124 2.45 -1.50 12.58
CA THR A 124 1.94 -1.74 11.21
C THR A 124 3.05 -2.21 10.27
N VAL A 125 4.22 -1.57 10.32
CA VAL A 125 5.40 -1.98 9.53
C VAL A 125 5.82 -3.39 9.90
N ALA A 126 6.00 -3.66 11.20
CA ALA A 126 6.43 -4.97 11.68
C ALA A 126 5.47 -6.07 11.22
N CYS A 127 4.15 -5.85 11.30
CA CYS A 127 3.16 -6.81 10.80
C CYS A 127 3.31 -7.07 9.30
N GLN A 128 3.52 -6.02 8.48
CA GLN A 128 3.71 -6.20 7.03
C GLN A 128 5.02 -6.91 6.70
N LEU A 129 6.11 -6.60 7.42
CA LEU A 129 7.38 -7.31 7.29
C LEU A 129 7.23 -8.78 7.68
N LEU A 130 6.60 -9.07 8.81
CA LEU A 130 6.34 -10.44 9.27
C LEU A 130 5.47 -11.22 8.29
N ALA A 131 4.44 -10.59 7.71
CA ALA A 131 3.59 -11.25 6.71
C ALA A 131 4.39 -11.74 5.51
N ASN A 132 5.32 -10.91 5.02
CA ASN A 132 6.21 -11.27 3.91
C ASN A 132 7.26 -12.30 4.32
N ALA A 133 7.78 -12.24 5.55
CA ALA A 133 8.74 -13.22 6.07
C ALA A 133 8.11 -14.61 6.23
N VAL A 134 6.90 -14.68 6.81
CA VAL A 134 6.12 -15.92 6.91
C VAL A 134 5.78 -16.43 5.51
N GLY A 135 5.39 -15.55 4.59
CA GLY A 135 5.13 -15.92 3.19
C GLY A 135 6.36 -16.53 2.52
N ALA A 136 7.54 -15.94 2.69
CA ALA A 136 8.79 -16.47 2.17
C ALA A 136 9.14 -17.83 2.80
N GLY A 137 8.97 -17.97 4.12
CA GLY A 137 9.16 -19.25 4.82
C GLY A 137 8.20 -20.35 4.36
N LEU A 138 6.94 -20.01 4.08
CA LEU A 138 5.96 -20.96 3.53
C LEU A 138 6.38 -21.48 2.16
N ILE A 139 6.91 -20.60 1.29
CA ILE A 139 7.43 -20.97 -0.02
C ILE A 139 8.69 -21.82 0.13
N GLY A 140 9.65 -21.38 0.95
CA GLY A 140 10.90 -22.09 1.17
C GLY A 140 10.75 -23.49 1.74
N ASN A 141 9.76 -23.69 2.61
CA ASN A 141 9.48 -24.98 3.21
C ASN A 141 8.65 -25.91 2.31
N THR A 142 8.28 -25.48 1.09
CA THR A 142 7.64 -26.38 0.14
C THR A 142 8.66 -27.30 -0.54
N PRO A 143 8.33 -28.60 -0.74
CA PRO A 143 9.21 -29.52 -1.45
C PRO A 143 9.58 -28.96 -2.83
N GLY A 144 10.87 -28.93 -3.13
CA GLY A 144 11.38 -28.39 -4.40
C GLY A 144 11.80 -26.92 -4.38
N TYR A 145 11.51 -26.14 -3.32
CA TYR A 145 11.85 -24.71 -3.23
C TYR A 145 12.91 -24.39 -2.17
N GLY A 146 13.36 -25.38 -1.38
CA GLY A 146 14.26 -25.17 -0.24
C GLY A 146 15.67 -24.65 -0.58
N HIS A 147 16.08 -24.72 -1.85
CA HIS A 147 17.39 -24.25 -2.31
C HIS A 147 17.38 -22.75 -2.69
N LEU A 148 16.20 -22.13 -2.77
CA LEU A 148 16.07 -20.72 -3.11
C LEU A 148 16.48 -19.84 -1.92
N ASN A 149 17.19 -18.74 -2.20
CA ASN A 149 17.47 -17.73 -1.19
C ASN A 149 16.19 -17.04 -0.70
N MET A 150 15.84 -17.27 0.57
CA MET A 150 14.63 -16.74 1.20
C MET A 150 14.57 -15.22 1.23
N LEU A 151 15.72 -14.54 1.28
CA LEU A 151 15.78 -13.08 1.33
C LEU A 151 15.27 -12.46 0.03
N HIS A 152 15.57 -13.07 -1.13
CA HIS A 152 15.05 -12.62 -2.41
C HIS A 152 13.54 -12.85 -2.54
N ILE A 153 13.05 -14.01 -2.10
CA ILE A 153 11.60 -14.29 -2.07
C ILE A 153 10.89 -13.27 -1.19
N PHE A 154 11.41 -13.02 0.01
CA PHE A 154 10.90 -12.03 0.94
C PHE A 154 10.78 -10.63 0.28
N THR A 155 11.84 -10.16 -0.37
CA THR A 155 11.83 -8.85 -1.05
C THR A 155 10.88 -8.81 -2.24
N VAL A 156 10.74 -9.90 -3.00
CA VAL A 156 9.75 -9.99 -4.09
C VAL A 156 8.33 -9.85 -3.53
N LEU A 157 7.99 -10.57 -2.45
CA LEU A 157 6.66 -10.50 -1.82
C LEU A 157 6.33 -9.10 -1.27
N MET A 158 7.33 -8.34 -0.84
CA MET A 158 7.14 -6.94 -0.41
C MET A 158 6.65 -6.02 -1.53
N THR A 159 7.00 -6.33 -2.79
CA THR A 159 6.59 -5.53 -3.97
C THR A 159 5.14 -5.75 -4.39
N ARG A 160 4.41 -6.62 -3.69
CA ARG A 160 2.99 -6.93 -3.97
C ARG A 160 2.12 -5.66 -3.93
N PRO A 161 1.20 -5.49 -4.90
CA PRO A 161 0.32 -4.33 -4.93
C PRO A 161 -0.68 -4.37 -3.78
N ARG A 162 -0.94 -3.21 -3.18
CA ARG A 162 -1.84 -3.03 -2.03
C ARG A 162 -2.70 -1.79 -2.23
N PHE A 163 -3.96 -1.81 -1.82
CA PHE A 163 -4.86 -0.67 -2.04
C PHE A 163 -5.78 -0.30 -0.87
N HIS A 164 -5.77 -1.07 0.22
CA HIS A 164 -6.61 -0.80 1.40
C HIS A 164 -6.38 0.61 2.00
N PHE A 165 -5.17 1.17 1.88
CA PHE A 165 -4.87 2.54 2.35
C PHE A 165 -5.62 3.64 1.57
N ILE A 166 -6.08 3.38 0.35
CA ILE A 166 -6.94 4.31 -0.41
C ILE A 166 -8.29 4.45 0.28
N VAL A 167 -8.87 3.33 0.71
CA VAL A 167 -10.16 3.33 1.41
C VAL A 167 -10.04 4.03 2.76
N LEU A 168 -8.95 3.83 3.50
CA LEU A 168 -8.66 4.64 4.68
C LEU A 168 -8.54 6.14 4.36
N ALA A 169 -7.87 6.47 3.25
CA ALA A 169 -7.71 7.84 2.81
C ALA A 169 -9.05 8.51 2.48
N LEU A 170 -10.04 7.75 1.99
CA LEU A 170 -11.41 8.21 1.77
C LEU A 170 -12.21 8.28 3.08
N LEU A 171 -12.21 7.21 3.87
CA LEU A 171 -12.96 7.10 5.13
C LEU A 171 -12.55 8.20 6.12
N ARG A 172 -11.26 8.55 6.20
CA ARG A 172 -10.80 9.65 7.07
C ARG A 172 -11.39 11.02 6.69
N THR A 173 -11.79 11.23 5.43
CA THR A 173 -12.35 12.51 4.97
C THR A 173 -13.87 12.57 5.12
N VAL A 174 -14.54 11.43 4.90
CA VAL A 174 -16.00 11.33 4.86
C VAL A 174 -16.57 11.11 6.27
N VAL A 175 -16.01 10.16 7.02
CA VAL A 175 -16.60 9.70 8.28
C VAL A 175 -16.22 10.60 9.43
N ARG A 176 -17.25 11.05 10.16
CA ARG A 176 -17.15 11.92 11.31
C ARG A 176 -17.98 11.36 12.43
N VAL A 177 -17.41 11.34 13.63
CA VAL A 177 -18.10 10.86 14.82
C VAL A 177 -18.13 11.98 15.84
N ARG A 178 -19.28 12.16 16.49
CA ARG A 178 -19.39 13.00 17.68
C ARG A 178 -18.84 12.21 18.84
N ARG A 179 -17.83 12.75 19.51
CA ARG A 179 -17.14 12.05 20.60
C ARG A 179 -18.05 11.93 21.83
N PRO A 180 -18.24 10.72 22.41
CA PRO A 180 -18.93 10.57 23.69
C PRO A 180 -18.07 11.08 24.85
N ARG A 181 -18.72 11.58 25.91
CA ARG A 181 -18.09 12.26 27.06
C ARG A 181 -17.15 11.34 27.85
N ASP A 182 -17.42 10.03 27.85
CA ASP A 182 -16.68 9.01 28.61
C ASP A 182 -15.21 8.87 28.16
N TRP A 183 -14.89 9.40 26.99
CA TRP A 183 -13.55 9.35 26.40
C TRP A 183 -12.64 10.50 26.85
N ASP A 184 -13.22 11.54 27.43
CA ASP A 184 -12.50 12.72 27.89
C ASP A 184 -12.61 12.81 29.41
N GLY A 185 -11.51 12.56 30.11
CA GLY A 185 -11.38 12.75 31.57
C GLY A 185 -11.49 14.22 32.01
N THR A 186 -12.02 15.12 31.18
CA THR A 186 -12.16 16.55 31.45
C THR A 186 -13.60 16.90 31.84
N THR A 187 -13.76 17.49 33.02
CA THR A 187 -15.07 17.67 33.68
C THR A 187 -15.84 18.93 33.27
N ILE A 188 -15.21 19.92 32.61
CA ILE A 188 -15.79 21.27 32.47
C ILE A 188 -15.75 21.77 31.01
N ILE A 189 -16.82 21.57 30.25
CA ILE A 189 -17.11 22.35 29.01
C ILE A 189 -18.61 22.67 28.92
N GLN A 190 -18.95 23.90 28.54
CA GLN A 190 -20.32 24.32 28.27
C GLN A 190 -20.91 23.58 27.06
N ARG A 191 -21.98 22.80 27.32
CA ARG A 191 -22.66 21.87 26.39
C ARG A 191 -23.17 22.49 25.08
N LYS A 192 -23.44 23.79 25.04
CA LYS A 192 -23.99 24.50 23.86
C LYS A 192 -22.93 24.90 22.81
N LEU A 193 -21.65 24.91 23.18
CA LEU A 193 -20.55 25.39 22.34
C LEU A 193 -19.62 24.27 21.83
N ASP A 194 -19.85 23.03 22.25
CA ASP A 194 -18.91 21.92 22.03
C ASP A 194 -19.36 21.00 20.87
N GLU A 195 -19.00 21.37 19.63
CA GLU A 195 -19.13 20.49 18.45
C GLU A 195 -17.83 19.68 18.24
N ARG A 196 -17.48 18.78 19.18
CA ARG A 196 -16.30 17.90 19.02
C ARG A 196 -16.54 16.87 17.93
N VAL A 197 -15.96 17.11 16.76
CA VAL A 197 -15.94 16.16 15.65
C VAL A 197 -14.59 15.46 15.64
N GLU A 198 -14.60 14.14 15.88
CA GLU A 198 -13.42 13.30 15.72
C GLU A 198 -13.45 12.61 14.34
N PHE A 199 -12.27 12.43 13.77
CA PHE A 199 -12.05 11.69 12.54
C PHE A 199 -11.41 10.34 12.87
N PRO A 200 -12.21 9.27 13.04
CA PRO A 200 -11.78 8.03 13.69
C PRO A 200 -10.72 7.25 12.91
N TYR A 201 -10.61 7.47 11.60
CA TYR A 201 -9.65 6.77 10.72
C TYR A 201 -8.33 7.52 10.52
N THR A 202 -8.15 8.71 11.10
CA THR A 202 -6.98 9.55 10.81
C THR A 202 -5.69 8.90 11.29
N ASP A 203 -5.69 8.44 12.54
CA ASP A 203 -4.51 7.86 13.19
C ASP A 203 -4.12 6.54 12.49
N ALA A 204 -5.11 5.70 12.16
CA ALA A 204 -4.92 4.48 11.37
C ALA A 204 -4.39 4.74 9.95
N TRP A 205 -4.88 5.78 9.28
CA TRP A 205 -4.40 6.18 7.95
C TRP A 205 -2.95 6.67 7.98
N ILE A 206 -2.57 7.47 8.98
CA ILE A 206 -1.18 7.95 9.13
C ILE A 206 -0.23 6.77 9.35
N ALA A 207 -0.57 5.88 10.29
CA ALA A 207 0.25 4.70 10.57
C ALA A 207 0.41 3.81 9.33
N THR A 208 -0.69 3.52 8.65
CA THR A 208 -0.69 2.70 7.43
C THR A 208 0.09 3.37 6.29
N SER A 209 -0.08 4.68 6.08
CA SER A 209 0.61 5.40 5.00
C SER A 209 2.12 5.48 5.22
N LEU A 210 2.58 5.64 6.46
CA LEU A 210 4.01 5.54 6.81
C LEU A 210 4.56 4.14 6.52
N SER A 211 3.80 3.10 6.88
CA SER A 211 4.18 1.71 6.59
C SER A 211 4.26 1.42 5.10
N GLU A 212 3.26 1.83 4.33
CA GLU A 212 3.24 1.65 2.88
C GLU A 212 4.34 2.46 2.19
N MET A 213 4.67 3.66 2.67
CA MET A 213 5.80 4.44 2.14
C MET A 213 7.12 3.70 2.30
N LEU A 214 7.38 3.10 3.47
CA LEU A 214 8.60 2.32 3.68
C LEU A 214 8.67 1.12 2.73
N LEU A 215 7.55 0.42 2.54
CA LEU A 215 7.48 -0.76 1.69
C LEU A 215 7.60 -0.39 0.20
N LEU A 216 7.06 0.76 -0.21
CA LEU A 216 7.27 1.33 -1.54
C LEU A 216 8.73 1.70 -1.79
N ILE A 217 9.44 2.26 -0.79
CA ILE A 217 10.88 2.55 -0.89
C ILE A 217 11.67 1.25 -1.09
N ILE A 218 11.41 0.24 -0.25
CA ILE A 218 12.06 -1.07 -0.37
C ILE A 218 11.78 -1.68 -1.76
N SER A 219 10.51 -1.65 -2.19
CA SER A 219 10.09 -2.15 -3.50
C SER A 219 10.81 -1.42 -4.63
N ALA A 220 10.85 -0.09 -4.60
CA ALA A 220 11.49 0.74 -5.62
C ALA A 220 12.99 0.45 -5.75
N ILE A 221 13.69 0.37 -4.60
CA ILE A 221 15.12 0.03 -4.56
C ILE A 221 15.33 -1.38 -5.11
N PHE A 222 14.56 -2.36 -4.64
CA PHE A 222 14.69 -3.74 -5.09
C PHE A 222 14.45 -3.88 -6.60
N THR A 223 13.30 -3.38 -7.10
CA THR A 223 13.00 -3.39 -8.54
C THR A 223 14.08 -2.66 -9.34
N GLY A 224 14.51 -1.48 -8.91
CA GLY A 224 15.50 -0.68 -9.63
C GLY A 224 16.84 -1.39 -9.72
N VAL A 225 17.34 -1.93 -8.61
CA VAL A 225 18.64 -2.62 -8.54
C VAL A 225 18.62 -3.90 -9.37
N THR A 226 17.59 -4.75 -9.25
CA THR A 226 17.53 -6.02 -9.97
C THR A 226 17.41 -5.82 -11.49
N TRP A 227 16.60 -4.86 -11.93
CA TRP A 227 16.47 -4.55 -13.36
C TRP A 227 17.68 -3.82 -13.93
N HIS A 228 18.43 -3.07 -13.09
CA HIS A 228 19.69 -2.46 -13.50
C HIS A 228 20.81 -3.49 -13.72
N ARG A 229 20.83 -4.57 -12.91
CA ARG A 229 21.81 -5.66 -13.03
C ARG A 229 21.63 -6.48 -14.32
N LEU A 230 20.41 -6.57 -14.83
CA LEU A 230 20.15 -7.20 -16.12
C LEU A 230 20.85 -6.41 -17.25
N PRO A 231 21.65 -7.03 -18.13
CA PRO A 231 22.42 -6.32 -19.16
C PRO A 231 21.58 -5.36 -20.00
N GLY A 232 22.11 -4.16 -20.24
CA GLY A 232 21.40 -3.05 -20.90
C GLY A 232 20.90 -3.34 -22.31
N ALA A 233 21.57 -4.25 -23.04
CA ALA A 233 21.21 -4.65 -24.40
C ALA A 233 20.10 -5.72 -24.47
N SER A 234 19.50 -6.10 -23.34
CA SER A 234 18.47 -7.14 -23.30
C SER A 234 17.07 -6.56 -23.63
N LYS A 235 16.38 -7.15 -24.61
CA LYS A 235 15.00 -6.79 -25.00
C LYS A 235 13.99 -6.79 -23.82
N PRO A 236 14.08 -7.72 -22.83
CA PRO A 236 13.19 -7.70 -21.67
C PRO A 236 13.35 -6.45 -20.78
N ARG A 237 14.57 -5.92 -20.63
CA ARG A 237 14.82 -4.70 -19.84
C ARG A 237 14.15 -3.49 -20.49
N GLU A 238 14.21 -3.40 -21.81
CA GLU A 238 13.56 -2.35 -22.58
C GLU A 238 12.03 -2.40 -22.47
N PHE A 239 11.46 -3.61 -22.48
CA PHE A 239 10.02 -3.82 -22.39
C PHE A 239 9.43 -3.34 -21.05
N ILE A 240 10.14 -3.51 -19.94
CA ILE A 240 9.65 -3.14 -18.60
C ILE A 240 10.18 -1.79 -18.08
N SER A 241 11.09 -1.13 -18.80
CA SER A 241 11.82 0.05 -18.29
C SER A 241 10.90 1.18 -17.84
N ASP A 242 9.77 1.37 -18.54
CA ASP A 242 8.79 2.40 -18.20
C ASP A 242 8.11 2.08 -16.87
N HIS A 243 7.62 0.84 -16.69
CA HIS A 243 7.00 0.40 -15.43
C HIS A 243 7.96 0.43 -14.25
N VAL A 244 9.23 0.07 -14.45
CA VAL A 244 10.27 0.19 -13.41
C VAL A 244 10.46 1.65 -12.99
N SER A 245 10.48 2.57 -13.96
CA SER A 245 10.58 4.00 -13.68
C SER A 245 9.37 4.52 -12.90
N PHE A 246 8.17 4.07 -13.24
CA PHE A 246 6.95 4.43 -12.50
C PHE A 246 6.96 3.88 -11.07
N VAL A 247 7.34 2.61 -10.88
CA VAL A 247 7.48 2.00 -9.54
C VAL A 247 8.51 2.77 -8.70
N ALA A 248 9.61 3.23 -9.29
CA ALA A 248 10.61 4.04 -8.59
C ALA A 248 10.06 5.40 -8.11
N SER A 249 9.09 5.97 -8.82
CA SER A 249 8.45 7.25 -8.45
C SER A 249 7.33 7.15 -7.41
N ALA A 250 6.74 5.96 -7.23
CA ALA A 250 5.63 5.70 -6.31
C ALA A 250 5.87 6.19 -4.86
N PRO A 251 7.03 5.96 -4.21
CA PRO A 251 7.26 6.47 -2.85
C PRO A 251 7.26 8.00 -2.78
N GLY A 252 7.79 8.68 -3.81
CA GLY A 252 7.78 10.14 -3.90
C GLY A 252 6.36 10.70 -4.01
N LEU A 253 5.51 10.07 -4.83
CA LEU A 253 4.10 10.45 -4.95
C LEU A 253 3.34 10.27 -3.62
N LEU A 254 3.56 9.15 -2.92
CA LEU A 254 2.94 8.92 -1.62
C LEU A 254 3.42 9.94 -0.57
N LEU A 255 4.71 10.28 -0.57
CA LEU A 255 5.26 11.32 0.31
C LEU A 255 4.61 12.68 0.06
N LEU A 256 4.46 13.08 -1.21
CA LEU A 256 3.78 14.31 -1.58
C LEU A 256 2.31 14.30 -1.12
N CYS A 257 1.61 13.17 -1.29
CA CYS A 257 0.27 13.00 -0.75
C CYS A 257 0.25 13.17 0.78
N MET A 258 1.18 12.56 1.51
CA MET A 258 1.25 12.71 2.96
C MET A 258 1.52 14.14 3.40
N ILE A 259 2.46 14.83 2.76
CA ILE A 259 2.79 16.24 3.04
C ILE A 259 1.58 17.16 2.75
N ALA A 260 0.82 16.91 1.68
CA ALA A 260 -0.36 17.70 1.36
C ALA A 260 -1.54 17.40 2.30
N LEU A 261 -1.74 16.12 2.64
CA LEU A 261 -2.96 15.64 3.27
C LEU A 261 -2.88 15.61 4.82
N ILE A 262 -1.71 15.38 5.43
CA ILE A 262 -1.56 15.33 6.90
C ILE A 262 -1.78 16.72 7.53
N PRO A 263 -1.10 17.80 7.11
CA PRO A 263 -1.22 19.12 7.74
C PRO A 263 -2.61 19.72 7.53
N PHE A 264 -3.21 19.49 6.36
CA PHE A 264 -4.57 19.90 6.08
C PHE A 264 -5.53 19.30 7.12
N HIS A 265 -5.38 18.02 7.47
CA HIS A 265 -6.31 17.34 8.36
C HIS A 265 -6.04 17.61 9.85
N LYS A 266 -4.77 17.73 10.27
CA LYS A 266 -4.48 18.26 11.62
C LYS A 266 -5.16 19.62 11.83
N ARG A 267 -5.14 20.48 10.81
CA ARG A 267 -5.81 21.79 10.84
C ARG A 267 -7.36 21.74 10.85
N TYR A 268 -8.01 20.62 10.52
CA TYR A 268 -9.47 20.48 10.55
C TYR A 268 -10.02 19.48 11.58
N GLY A 269 -9.17 18.58 12.09
CA GLY A 269 -9.50 17.52 13.04
C GLY A 269 -8.92 17.69 14.44
N GLU A 270 -7.93 18.57 14.63
CA GLU A 270 -7.50 18.98 15.97
C GLU A 270 -8.42 20.11 16.47
N ALA A 271 -9.57 19.69 17.00
CA ALA A 271 -10.34 20.53 17.91
C ALA A 271 -9.70 20.60 19.32
N PHE A 272 -8.46 20.12 19.51
CA PHE A 272 -7.70 20.37 20.74
C PHE A 272 -6.22 20.68 20.46
N PRO A 273 -5.68 21.72 21.12
CA PRO A 273 -4.27 22.05 21.08
C PRO A 273 -3.51 21.03 21.93
N ALA A 274 -2.58 20.30 21.31
CA ALA A 274 -1.41 19.88 22.07
C ALA A 274 -0.65 21.17 22.42
N GLU A 275 -0.63 21.51 23.72
CA GLU A 275 0.10 22.65 24.30
C GLU A 275 -0.35 24.04 23.84
N GLY A 276 -1.31 24.63 24.58
CA GLY A 276 -1.37 26.08 24.84
C GLY A 276 -1.62 27.06 23.69
N ARG A 277 -1.53 26.66 22.41
CA ARG A 277 -1.83 27.51 21.26
C ARG A 277 -3.21 27.17 20.72
N ARG A 278 -4.19 28.01 21.04
CA ARG A 278 -5.50 28.07 20.37
C ARG A 278 -5.27 28.24 18.87
N TYR A 279 -5.19 27.15 18.11
CA TYR A 279 -5.06 27.25 16.68
C TYR A 279 -6.42 27.51 16.02
N GLU A 280 -6.40 28.54 15.20
CA GLU A 280 -7.45 29.12 14.39
C GLU A 280 -7.96 28.13 13.34
N THR A 281 -8.73 27.13 13.75
CA THR A 281 -9.55 26.38 12.80
C THR A 281 -10.72 27.27 12.37
N GLY A 282 -10.48 28.21 11.46
CA GLY A 282 -11.52 29.02 10.80
C GLY A 282 -12.37 29.90 11.72
N ARG A 283 -11.89 30.25 12.93
CA ARG A 283 -12.55 31.24 13.78
C ARG A 283 -12.14 32.64 13.33
N HIS A 284 -12.68 33.09 12.20
CA HIS A 284 -12.80 34.53 12.02
C HIS A 284 -13.84 34.99 13.04
N TRP A 285 -13.36 35.66 14.08
CA TRP A 285 -14.20 36.44 14.96
C TRP A 285 -14.85 37.51 14.09
N GLY A 286 -16.10 37.28 13.71
CA GLY A 286 -16.89 38.26 12.99
C GLY A 286 -17.61 39.10 14.02
N VAL A 287 -17.29 40.39 14.08
CA VAL A 287 -18.16 41.36 14.74
C VAL A 287 -19.27 41.68 13.74
N SER A 288 -20.50 41.21 14.01
CA SER A 288 -21.66 41.66 13.25
C SER A 288 -22.44 42.66 14.11
N VAL A 289 -22.54 43.89 13.64
CA VAL A 289 -23.37 44.93 14.26
C VAL A 289 -24.75 44.87 13.60
N ARG A 290 -25.81 44.64 14.39
CA ARG A 290 -27.19 44.73 13.88
C ARG A 290 -27.55 46.19 13.64
N ARG A 291 -28.58 46.44 12.83
CA ARG A 291 -29.14 47.79 12.60
C ARG A 291 -29.55 48.49 13.92
N ASP A 292 -29.84 47.70 14.95
CA ASP A 292 -30.22 48.17 16.30
C ASP A 292 -29.01 48.58 17.18
N GLY A 293 -27.80 48.70 16.61
CA GLY A 293 -26.58 49.12 17.33
C GLY A 293 -25.94 48.04 18.22
N THR A 294 -26.57 46.87 18.37
CA THR A 294 -26.02 45.77 19.17
C THR A 294 -24.93 45.01 18.42
N ALA A 295 -23.71 44.97 18.98
CA ALA A 295 -22.61 44.17 18.48
C ALA A 295 -22.71 42.74 19.04
N ARG A 296 -22.86 41.74 18.15
CA ARG A 296 -22.65 40.34 18.53
C ARG A 296 -21.31 39.88 17.98
N VAL A 297 -20.44 39.45 18.89
CA VAL A 297 -19.21 38.73 18.57
C VAL A 297 -19.60 37.27 18.39
N GLY A 298 -19.64 36.82 17.13
CA GLY A 298 -20.04 35.47 16.77
C GLY A 298 -18.97 34.76 15.96
N VAL A 299 -18.79 33.46 16.21
CA VAL A 299 -17.95 32.62 15.35
C VAL A 299 -18.71 32.35 14.06
N LYS A 300 -18.24 32.91 12.94
CA LYS A 300 -18.92 32.78 11.64
C LYS A 300 -18.59 31.41 11.02
N HIS A 301 -19.52 30.46 11.08
CA HIS A 301 -19.35 29.13 10.49
C HIS A 301 -19.60 29.13 8.97
N ARG A 302 -18.54 29.09 8.16
CA ARG A 302 -18.64 28.82 6.71
C ARG A 302 -18.69 27.30 6.43
N LYS A 303 -19.80 26.67 6.79
CA LYS A 303 -20.01 25.20 6.71
C LYS A 303 -19.87 24.63 5.29
N ARG A 304 -20.30 25.38 4.26
CA ARG A 304 -20.27 24.93 2.85
C ARG A 304 -18.85 24.89 2.27
N GLN A 305 -18.00 25.88 2.59
CA GLN A 305 -16.63 25.95 2.08
C GLN A 305 -15.73 24.87 2.69
N THR A 306 -15.90 24.54 3.98
CA THR A 306 -15.13 23.48 4.62
C THR A 306 -15.50 22.09 4.11
N VAL A 307 -16.79 21.85 3.82
CA VAL A 307 -17.25 20.61 3.19
C VAL A 307 -16.68 20.48 1.76
N LEU A 308 -16.75 21.52 0.95
CA LEU A 308 -16.23 21.50 -0.42
C LEU A 308 -14.72 21.19 -0.46
N LYS A 309 -13.91 21.86 0.37
CA LYS A 309 -12.46 21.61 0.41
C LYS A 309 -12.11 20.18 0.85
N ARG A 310 -12.92 19.56 1.70
CA ARG A 310 -12.73 18.15 2.13
C ARG A 310 -13.00 17.19 0.99
N TRP A 311 -14.12 17.35 0.28
CA TRP A 311 -14.43 16.53 -0.89
C TRP A 311 -13.38 16.69 -1.99
N ALA A 312 -12.94 17.92 -2.26
CA ALA A 312 -11.85 18.15 -3.20
C ALA A 312 -10.55 17.44 -2.78
N SER A 313 -10.18 17.51 -1.50
CA SER A 313 -9.01 16.79 -0.97
C SER A 313 -9.16 15.27 -1.05
N ALA A 314 -10.35 14.73 -0.81
CA ALA A 314 -10.65 13.31 -0.92
C ALA A 314 -10.54 12.80 -2.36
N ILE A 315 -11.09 13.56 -3.32
CA ILE A 315 -11.05 13.22 -4.74
C ILE A 315 -9.61 13.27 -5.26
N VAL A 316 -8.89 14.37 -5.01
CA VAL A 316 -7.50 14.51 -5.45
C VAL A 316 -6.61 13.44 -4.81
N GLY A 317 -6.75 13.20 -3.50
CA GLY A 317 -6.03 12.14 -2.80
C GLY A 317 -6.36 10.76 -3.35
N GLY A 318 -7.64 10.46 -3.58
CA GLY A 318 -8.09 9.18 -4.15
C GLY A 318 -7.54 8.93 -5.54
N ILE A 319 -7.50 9.94 -6.41
CA ILE A 319 -6.94 9.83 -7.76
C ILE A 319 -5.44 9.54 -7.69
N VAL A 320 -4.66 10.29 -6.90
CA VAL A 320 -3.21 10.11 -6.84
C VAL A 320 -2.84 8.77 -6.18
N LEU A 321 -3.49 8.40 -5.07
CA LEU A 321 -3.25 7.11 -4.44
C LEU A 321 -3.71 5.95 -5.33
N GLY A 322 -4.84 6.12 -6.03
CA GLY A 322 -5.31 5.20 -7.07
C GLY A 322 -4.27 4.98 -8.15
N TYR A 323 -3.66 6.05 -8.66
CA TYR A 323 -2.58 5.99 -9.64
C TYR A 323 -1.38 5.16 -9.12
N VAL A 324 -0.93 5.40 -7.88
CA VAL A 324 0.17 4.63 -7.26
C VAL A 324 -0.13 3.13 -7.26
N THR A 325 -1.35 2.73 -6.89
CA THR A 325 -1.73 1.31 -6.88
C THR A 325 -1.86 0.73 -8.28
N LEU A 326 -2.37 1.51 -9.24
CA LEU A 326 -2.50 1.10 -10.64
C LEU A 326 -1.12 0.80 -11.24
N VAL A 327 -0.12 1.64 -10.95
CA VAL A 327 1.28 1.43 -11.36
C VAL A 327 1.82 0.10 -10.83
N GLN A 328 1.59 -0.23 -9.56
CA GLN A 328 2.04 -1.50 -8.99
C GLN A 328 1.38 -2.71 -9.68
N PHE A 329 0.05 -2.67 -9.89
CA PHE A 329 -0.65 -3.73 -10.61
C PHE A 329 -0.18 -3.85 -12.06
N ALA A 330 0.05 -2.72 -12.74
CA ALA A 330 0.53 -2.72 -14.12
C ALA A 330 1.93 -3.33 -14.23
N TYR A 331 2.84 -2.98 -13.30
CA TYR A 331 4.16 -3.63 -13.22
C TYR A 331 4.03 -5.14 -13.08
N TRP A 332 3.23 -5.62 -12.13
CA TRP A 332 3.01 -7.06 -11.93
C TRP A 332 2.38 -7.74 -13.14
N THR A 333 1.47 -7.07 -13.86
CA THR A 333 0.88 -7.64 -15.08
C THR A 333 1.94 -7.84 -16.17
N ARG A 334 2.84 -6.87 -16.38
CA ARG A 334 3.91 -6.99 -17.38
C ARG A 334 4.98 -8.00 -16.95
N PHE A 335 5.32 -8.04 -15.66
CA PHE A 335 6.24 -9.04 -15.12
C PHE A 335 5.74 -10.47 -15.35
N LEU A 336 4.47 -10.74 -15.05
CA LEU A 336 3.86 -12.07 -15.23
C LEU A 336 3.63 -12.45 -16.69
N GLU A 337 3.66 -11.50 -17.63
CA GLU A 337 3.64 -11.79 -19.08
C GLU A 337 4.99 -12.34 -19.58
N MET A 338 6.06 -12.19 -18.80
CA MET A 338 7.43 -12.55 -19.20
C MET A 338 8.01 -13.73 -18.45
N SER A 339 7.54 -14.03 -17.25
CA SER A 339 8.22 -14.94 -16.33
C SER A 339 8.18 -16.42 -16.72
N GLY A 340 7.25 -16.86 -17.57
CA GLY A 340 7.04 -18.28 -17.86
C GLY A 340 6.90 -19.11 -16.58
N VAL A 341 7.55 -20.27 -16.53
CA VAL A 341 7.62 -21.09 -15.31
C VAL A 341 8.63 -20.62 -14.26
N LEU A 342 9.44 -19.59 -14.55
CA LEU A 342 10.44 -19.07 -13.59
C LEU A 342 9.79 -18.40 -12.37
N PHE A 343 8.52 -17.99 -12.47
CA PHE A 343 7.74 -17.48 -11.36
C PHE A 343 6.51 -18.36 -11.13
N CYS A 344 6.67 -19.32 -10.23
CA CYS A 344 5.71 -20.34 -9.86
C CYS A 344 5.60 -20.40 -8.32
N PRO A 345 4.96 -19.41 -7.68
CA PRO A 345 4.83 -19.40 -6.22
C PRO A 345 3.85 -20.50 -5.75
N PRO A 346 4.25 -21.38 -4.82
CA PRO A 346 3.38 -22.39 -4.26
C PRO A 346 2.46 -21.79 -3.18
N LYS A 347 1.35 -22.48 -2.88
CA LYS A 347 0.45 -22.16 -1.74
C LYS A 347 -0.02 -20.70 -1.68
N LEU A 348 -0.36 -20.10 -2.84
CA LEU A 348 -0.86 -18.72 -2.94
C LEU A 348 -2.03 -18.40 -2.00
N MET A 349 -2.92 -19.36 -1.76
CA MET A 349 -4.03 -19.18 -0.83
C MET A 349 -3.54 -18.98 0.61
N SER A 350 -2.59 -19.79 1.06
CA SER A 350 -2.03 -19.70 2.43
C SER A 350 -1.27 -18.39 2.63
N THR A 351 -0.48 -17.96 1.64
CA THR A 351 0.22 -16.67 1.70
C THR A 351 -0.76 -15.49 1.69
N GLY A 352 -1.85 -15.59 0.91
CA GLY A 352 -2.96 -14.63 0.91
C GLY A 352 -3.60 -14.47 2.29
N VAL A 353 -3.91 -15.57 2.97
CA VAL A 353 -4.49 -15.52 4.33
C VAL A 353 -3.53 -14.85 5.31
N VAL A 354 -2.23 -15.18 5.27
CA VAL A 354 -1.21 -14.55 6.10
C VAL A 354 -1.20 -13.03 5.85
N TRP A 355 -1.17 -12.59 4.60
CA TRP A 355 -1.20 -11.16 4.27
C TRP A 355 -2.45 -10.47 4.79
N ALA A 356 -3.62 -11.11 4.68
CA ALA A 356 -4.87 -10.53 5.18
C ALA A 356 -4.83 -10.37 6.71
N VAL A 357 -4.47 -11.43 7.45
CA VAL A 357 -4.43 -11.41 8.91
C VAL A 357 -3.46 -10.35 9.44
N PHE A 358 -2.23 -10.33 8.94
CA PHE A 358 -1.23 -9.37 9.41
C PHE A 358 -1.57 -7.93 9.01
N SER A 359 -2.17 -7.72 7.84
CA SER A 359 -2.64 -6.38 7.44
C SER A 359 -3.75 -5.87 8.37
N LEU A 360 -4.72 -6.72 8.70
CA LEU A 360 -5.79 -6.36 9.63
C LEU A 360 -5.26 -6.09 11.04
N THR A 361 -4.29 -6.87 11.52
CA THR A 361 -3.63 -6.62 12.81
C THR A 361 -2.89 -5.28 12.82
N GLY A 362 -2.20 -4.92 11.73
CA GLY A 362 -1.62 -3.60 11.58
C GLY A 362 -2.68 -2.50 11.64
N LEU A 363 -3.80 -2.65 10.93
CA LEU A 363 -4.91 -1.69 10.94
C LEU A 363 -5.51 -1.51 12.34
N LEU A 364 -5.66 -2.61 13.10
CA LEU A 364 -6.09 -2.55 14.51
C LEU A 364 -5.11 -1.73 15.34
N ALA A 365 -3.80 -1.94 15.18
CA ALA A 365 -2.79 -1.17 15.92
C ALA A 365 -2.89 0.32 15.60
N GLY A 366 -3.10 0.67 14.33
CA GLY A 366 -3.38 2.04 13.89
C GLY A 366 -4.60 2.66 14.57
N ALA A 367 -5.71 1.92 14.63
CA ALA A 367 -6.95 2.39 15.26
C ALA A 367 -6.95 2.36 16.79
N ALA A 368 -6.10 1.52 17.39
CA ALA A 368 -5.91 1.43 18.84
C ALA A 368 -5.12 2.63 19.40
N SER A 369 -4.41 3.37 18.55
CA SER A 369 -3.59 4.53 18.91
C SER A 369 -4.38 5.79 19.22
#